data_AF-A0A821ZK85-F1
#
_entry.id   AF-A0A821ZK85-F1
#
_cell.length_a   1.000
_cell.length_b   1.000
_cell.length_c   1.000
_cell.angle_alpha   90.00
_cell.angle_beta   90.00
_cell.angle_gamma   90.00
#
_symmetry.space_group_name_H-M   'P 1'
#
loop_
_entity.id
_entity.type
_entity.pdbx_description
1 polymer ?
#
loop_
_entity_poly.entity_id
_entity_poly.type
_entity_poly.pdbx_seq_one_letter_code
_entity_poly.pdbx_strand_id
1 'polypeptide(L)'
;MFAQYFVLFVLSTCTLISANDDLSSQRFRGHVLKTNENYEVVTALATSYKEPNKLEDHVLATGFWDQTYNTTGWSVLEIQTLDNETNFDQAYSAGVLEGQFSRELIGYQWQNNIDDICTNKTEFCHYLKQFFLIQLDWM
;
A
#
# COMPACT_ATOMS: atom_id res chain seq x y z
N MET A 1 20.84 12.40 4.97
CA MET A 1 20.51 11.02 4.60
C MET A 1 19.17 10.75 5.27
N PHE A 2 18.09 10.72 4.49
CA PHE A 2 16.72 10.67 5.01
C PHE A 2 16.19 9.25 4.86
N ALA A 3 16.29 8.43 5.92
CA ALA A 3 15.47 7.25 6.05
C ALA A 3 14.02 7.73 6.17
N GLN A 4 13.23 7.54 5.12
CA GLN A 4 11.87 8.07 5.08
C GLN A 4 10.95 7.04 5.73
N TYR A 5 10.58 7.31 6.99
CA TYR A 5 9.53 6.57 7.67
C TYR A 5 8.19 7.07 7.17
N PHE A 6 7.45 6.20 6.48
CA PHE A 6 6.08 6.48 6.09
C PHE A 6 5.14 5.65 6.96
N VAL A 7 4.37 6.35 7.81
CA VAL A 7 3.29 5.75 8.59
C VAL A 7 1.98 6.26 8.01
N LEU A 8 1.25 5.37 7.34
CA LEU A 8 -0.05 5.68 6.78
C LEU A 8 -1.14 5.07 7.66
N PHE A 9 -2.06 5.92 8.13
CA PHE A 9 -3.29 5.47 8.77
C PHE A 9 -4.38 5.37 7.71
N VAL A 10 -4.80 4.15 7.38
CA VAL A 10 -5.88 3.93 6.42
C VAL A 10 -7.22 3.92 7.17
N LEU A 11 -8.06 4.90 6.86
CA LEU A 11 -9.44 4.98 7.33
C LEU A 11 -10.33 4.13 6.43
N SER A 12 -11.06 3.19 7.02
CA SER A 12 -12.21 2.58 6.37
C SER A 12 -13.47 3.27 6.87
N THR A 13 -14.23 3.92 5.99
CA THR A 13 -15.59 4.37 6.33
C THR A 13 -16.43 3.12 6.56
N CYS A 14 -16.85 2.92 7.81
CA CYS A 14 -17.54 1.71 8.24
C CYS A 14 -18.98 1.69 7.69
N THR A 15 -19.17 1.29 6.44
CA THR A 15 -20.46 0.82 5.92
C THR A 15 -20.53 -0.69 6.10
N LEU A 16 -21.00 -1.11 7.29
CA LEU A 16 -21.51 -2.44 7.66
C LEU A 16 -21.10 -3.62 6.77
N ILE A 17 -19.82 -3.99 6.76
CA ILE A 17 -19.45 -5.39 6.52
C ILE A 17 -19.59 -6.08 7.87
N SER A 18 -20.71 -6.80 8.05
CA SER A 18 -20.88 -7.76 9.13
C SER A 18 -19.84 -8.87 8.96
N ALA A 19 -18.65 -8.68 9.53
CA ALA A 19 -17.65 -9.73 9.63
C ALA A 19 -18.04 -10.69 10.77
N ASN A 20 -18.86 -11.69 10.44
CA ASN A 20 -18.84 -12.95 11.17
C ASN A 20 -17.59 -13.70 10.71
N ASP A 21 -16.48 -13.50 11.42
CA ASP A 21 -15.52 -14.57 11.70
C ASP A 21 -14.46 -14.07 12.69
N ASP A 22 -13.98 -15.01 13.48
CA ASP A 22 -13.00 -14.93 14.56
C ASP A 22 -11.60 -14.52 14.05
N LEU A 23 -11.49 -13.36 13.37
CA LEU A 23 -10.24 -12.84 12.84
C LEU A 23 -9.47 -12.17 13.98
N SER A 24 -8.62 -12.95 14.65
CA SER A 24 -7.46 -12.41 15.35
C SER A 24 -6.80 -11.36 14.45
N SER A 25 -6.57 -10.14 14.97
CA SER A 25 -5.73 -9.09 14.37
C SER A 25 -4.67 -9.71 13.44
N GLN A 26 -4.90 -9.62 12.13
CA GLN A 26 -3.98 -10.20 11.16
C GLN A 26 -2.86 -9.20 10.95
N ARG A 27 -1.71 -9.51 11.54
CA ARG A 27 -0.48 -8.74 11.38
C ARG A 27 0.37 -9.38 10.30
N PHE A 28 0.81 -8.57 9.36
CA PHE A 28 1.69 -8.99 8.28
C PHE A 28 3.00 -8.22 8.32
N ARG A 29 4.04 -8.88 7.86
CA ARG A 29 5.35 -8.30 7.60
C ARG A 29 5.79 -8.67 6.20
N GLY A 30 6.65 -7.85 5.62
CA GLY A 30 7.12 -8.07 4.28
C GLY A 30 8.25 -7.16 3.89
N HIS A 31 8.85 -7.48 2.76
CA HIS A 31 9.97 -6.74 2.21
C HIS A 31 10.02 -6.86 0.69
N VAL A 32 10.73 -5.92 0.07
CA VAL A 32 11.00 -5.90 -1.36
C VAL A 32 12.49 -6.10 -1.60
N LEU A 33 12.80 -7.02 -2.50
CA LEU A 33 14.15 -7.36 -2.93
C LEU A 33 14.33 -6.91 -4.38
N LYS A 34 15.56 -6.57 -4.75
CA LYS A 34 15.92 -6.29 -6.14
C LYS A 34 16.88 -7.35 -6.66
N THR A 35 16.42 -8.18 -7.59
CA THR A 35 17.20 -9.27 -8.19
C THR A 35 17.26 -9.06 -9.70
N ASN A 36 18.45 -8.79 -10.26
CA ASN A 36 18.66 -8.60 -11.71
C ASN A 36 17.64 -7.62 -12.34
N GLU A 37 17.48 -6.45 -11.73
CA GLU A 37 16.52 -5.40 -12.16
C GLU A 37 15.02 -5.74 -11.96
N ASN A 38 14.68 -6.92 -11.44
CA ASN A 38 13.32 -7.27 -11.06
C ASN A 38 13.07 -7.00 -9.57
N TYR A 39 11.84 -6.58 -9.26
CA TYR A 39 11.38 -6.37 -7.89
C TYR A 39 10.59 -7.59 -7.44
N GLU A 40 11.01 -8.19 -6.33
CA GLU A 40 10.34 -9.32 -5.71
C GLU A 40 9.74 -8.91 -4.38
N VAL A 41 8.46 -9.24 -4.17
CA VAL A 41 7.72 -8.88 -2.95
C VAL A 41 7.50 -10.13 -2.13
N VAL A 42 8.01 -10.13 -0.90
CA VAL A 42 7.84 -11.25 0.04
C VAL A 42 7.02 -10.77 1.22
N THR A 43 5.85 -11.36 1.43
CA THR A 43 4.94 -11.05 2.55
C THR A 43 4.55 -12.32 3.29
N ALA A 44 4.40 -12.23 4.60
CA ALA A 44 3.94 -13.33 5.44
C ALA A 44 3.25 -12.79 6.70
N LEU A 45 2.56 -13.68 7.41
CA LEU A 45 2.06 -13.39 8.76
C LEU A 45 3.23 -13.04 9.68
N ALA A 46 3.04 -12.04 10.54
CA ALA A 46 4.08 -11.54 11.43
C ALA A 46 4.62 -12.62 12.39
N THR A 47 3.81 -13.64 12.71
CA THR A 47 4.21 -14.79 13.55
C THR A 47 5.14 -15.77 12.85
N SER A 48 5.08 -15.86 11.52
CA SER A 48 5.90 -16.77 10.70
C SER A 48 6.92 -16.05 9.83
N TYR A 49 6.96 -14.72 9.89
CA TYR A 49 7.84 -13.92 9.05
C TYR A 49 9.30 -14.07 9.47
N LYS A 50 10.15 -14.38 8.49
CA LYS A 50 11.61 -14.39 8.66
C LYS A 50 12.16 -13.07 8.15
N GLU A 51 12.76 -12.30 9.05
CA GLU A 51 13.43 -11.05 8.71
C GLU A 51 14.61 -11.32 7.74
N PRO A 52 14.73 -10.55 6.64
CA PRO A 52 15.81 -10.71 5.67
C PRO A 52 17.14 -10.15 6.21
N ASN A 53 18.25 -10.64 5.65
CA ASN A 53 19.54 -10.02 5.88
C ASN A 53 19.67 -8.79 4.96
N LYS A 54 19.40 -7.60 5.52
CA LYS A 54 19.36 -6.33 4.77
C LYS A 54 20.60 -6.05 3.91
N LEU A 55 21.77 -6.55 4.30
CA LEU A 55 23.04 -6.32 3.59
C LEU A 55 23.32 -7.32 2.46
N GLU A 56 22.81 -8.55 2.58
CA GLU A 56 23.10 -9.64 1.64
C GLU A 56 22.01 -9.75 0.58
N ASP A 57 20.76 -9.56 1.00
CA ASP A 57 19.57 -9.82 0.18
C ASP A 57 19.18 -8.63 -0.72
N HIS A 58 19.93 -7.51 -0.74
CA HIS A 58 19.60 -6.30 -1.51
C HIS A 58 18.15 -5.85 -1.27
N VAL A 59 17.80 -5.75 0.02
CA VAL A 59 16.48 -5.29 0.44
C VAL A 59 16.35 -3.80 0.12
N LEU A 60 15.26 -3.40 -0.51
CA LEU A 60 14.97 -2.00 -0.81
C LEU A 60 14.07 -1.36 0.25
N ALA A 61 13.07 -2.13 0.69
CA ALA A 61 12.10 -1.68 1.67
C ALA A 61 11.59 -2.86 2.52
N THR A 62 11.21 -2.54 3.75
CA THR A 62 10.53 -3.44 4.68
C THR A 62 9.22 -2.78 5.12
N GLY A 63 8.20 -3.57 5.44
CA GLY A 63 6.96 -3.02 5.95
C GLY A 63 6.21 -3.94 6.90
N PHE A 64 5.31 -3.30 7.63
CA PHE A 64 4.44 -3.90 8.64
C PHE A 64 3.01 -3.42 8.41
N TRP A 65 2.07 -4.36 8.50
CA TRP A 65 0.65 -4.11 8.32
C TRP A 65 -0.14 -4.71 9.47
N ASP A 66 -0.86 -3.88 10.21
CA ASP A 66 -1.78 -4.33 11.28
C ASP A 66 -3.23 -4.06 10.87
N GLN A 67 -3.93 -5.14 10.49
CA GLN A 67 -5.31 -5.09 10.06
C GLN A 67 -6.26 -5.12 11.27
N THR A 68 -6.44 -3.97 11.92
CA THR A 68 -7.31 -3.82 13.11
C THR A 68 -8.53 -2.93 12.89
N TYR A 69 -8.84 -2.58 11.64
CA TYR A 69 -9.94 -1.67 11.34
C TYR A 69 -11.30 -2.15 11.86
N ASN A 70 -11.52 -3.46 11.99
CA ASN A 70 -12.76 -4.02 12.55
C ASN A 70 -12.93 -3.76 14.05
N THR A 71 -11.85 -3.57 14.80
CA THR A 71 -11.87 -3.41 16.26
C THR A 71 -11.56 -1.99 16.71
N THR A 72 -10.59 -1.33 16.07
CA THR A 72 -10.14 0.02 16.43
C THR A 72 -10.72 1.12 15.52
N GLY A 73 -11.26 0.74 14.36
CA GLY A 73 -11.59 1.67 13.28
C GLY A 73 -10.40 2.09 12.42
N TRP A 74 -9.19 1.60 12.73
CA TRP A 74 -7.94 1.96 12.05
C TRP A 74 -7.14 0.73 11.65
N SER A 75 -6.46 0.82 10.51
CA SER A 75 -5.31 -0.03 10.24
C SER A 75 -4.03 0.78 10.23
N VAL A 76 -2.93 0.13 10.61
CA VAL A 76 -1.61 0.75 10.67
C VAL A 76 -0.73 0.14 9.59
N LEU A 77 -0.24 0.99 8.68
CA LEU A 77 0.79 0.66 7.70
C LEU A 77 2.07 1.40 8.05
N GLU A 78 3.15 0.65 8.21
CA GLU A 78 4.49 1.19 8.39
C GLU A 78 5.39 0.66 7.28
N ILE A 79 6.02 1.56 6.53
CA ILE A 79 6.98 1.21 5.49
C ILE A 79 8.28 1.96 5.76
N GLN A 80 9.37 1.23 5.67
CA GLN A 80 10.72 1.74 5.83
C GLN A 80 11.55 1.36 4.60
N THR A 81 12.06 2.36 3.90
CA THR A 81 13.03 2.20 2.82
C THR A 81 14.46 2.22 3.37
N LEU A 82 15.42 1.71 2.60
CA LEU A 82 16.83 1.67 2.98
C LEU A 82 17.65 2.75 2.26
N ASP A 83 18.53 3.41 3.03
CA ASP A 83 19.27 4.61 2.61
C ASP A 83 20.32 4.38 1.52
N ASN A 84 20.71 3.12 1.26
CA ASN A 84 21.77 2.79 0.31
C ASN A 84 21.27 2.67 -1.14
N GLU A 85 19.97 2.81 -1.37
CA GLU A 85 19.32 2.61 -2.66
C GLU A 85 18.97 3.93 -3.34
N THR A 86 18.73 3.90 -4.66
CA THR A 86 18.36 5.11 -5.40
C THR A 86 17.01 5.66 -4.94
N ASN A 87 16.81 6.98 -5.00
CA ASN A 87 15.52 7.60 -4.65
C ASN A 87 14.34 6.97 -5.43
N PHE A 88 14.58 6.55 -6.68
CA PHE A 88 13.59 5.86 -7.49
C PHE A 88 13.24 4.49 -6.90
N ASP A 89 14.25 3.68 -6.58
CA ASP A 89 14.06 2.35 -5.99
C ASP A 89 13.35 2.43 -4.63
N GLN A 90 13.70 3.42 -3.81
CA GLN A 90 13.03 3.67 -2.53
C GLN A 90 11.54 4.01 -2.73
N ALA A 91 11.24 4.98 -3.58
CA ALA A 91 9.86 5.40 -3.82
C ALA A 91 9.01 4.29 -4.45
N TYR A 92 9.57 3.57 -5.43
CA TYR A 92 8.90 2.48 -6.12
C TYR A 92 8.63 1.30 -5.17
N SER A 93 9.65 0.84 -4.43
CA SER A 93 9.50 -0.28 -3.48
C SER A 93 8.52 0.03 -2.34
N ALA A 94 8.49 1.27 -1.85
CA ALA A 94 7.52 1.70 -0.87
C ALA A 94 6.08 1.61 -1.41
N GLY A 95 5.83 2.14 -2.62
CA GLY A 95 4.51 2.06 -3.25
C GLY A 95 4.06 0.61 -3.54
N VAL A 96 5.00 -0.25 -3.93
CA VAL A 96 4.72 -1.68 -4.14
C VAL A 96 4.30 -2.38 -2.83
N LEU A 97 5.00 -2.13 -1.72
CA LEU A 97 4.61 -2.69 -0.42
C LEU A 97 3.26 -2.16 0.06
N GLU A 98 3.00 -0.86 -0.09
CA GLU A 98 1.71 -0.28 0.26
C GLU A 98 0.58 -0.94 -0.52
N GLY A 99 0.73 -1.05 -1.84
CA GLY A 99 -0.26 -1.69 -2.71
C GLY A 99 -0.49 -3.16 -2.37
N GLN A 100 0.57 -3.89 -2.01
CA GLN A 100 0.46 -5.30 -1.63
C GLN A 100 -0.26 -5.49 -0.30
N PHE A 101 0.07 -4.71 0.74
CA PHE A 101 -0.55 -4.84 2.05
C PHE A 101 -2.00 -4.34 2.09
N SER A 102 -2.27 -3.23 1.41
CA SER A 102 -3.55 -2.52 1.51
C SER A 102 -4.50 -2.77 0.33
N ARG A 103 -4.18 -3.73 -0.57
CA ARG A 103 -4.93 -4.03 -1.79
C ARG A 103 -6.46 -4.10 -1.59
N GLU A 104 -6.89 -4.81 -0.54
CA GLU A 104 -8.32 -4.98 -0.26
C GLU A 104 -8.98 -3.67 0.19
N LEU A 105 -8.32 -2.92 1.07
CA LEU A 105 -8.82 -1.61 1.53
C LEU A 105 -8.83 -0.57 0.42
N ILE A 106 -7.84 -0.57 -0.47
CA ILE A 106 -7.86 0.28 -1.67
C ILE A 106 -9.08 -0.07 -2.54
N GLY A 107 -9.36 -1.36 -2.72
CA GLY A 107 -10.54 -1.82 -3.46
C GLY A 107 -11.85 -1.34 -2.83
N TYR A 108 -11.99 -1.45 -1.51
CA TYR A 108 -13.18 -0.95 -0.80
C TYR A 108 -13.28 0.57 -0.83
N GLN A 109 -12.17 1.28 -0.66
CA GLN A 109 -12.14 2.75 -0.70
C GLN A 109 -12.55 3.26 -2.08
N TRP A 110 -12.11 2.60 -3.15
CA TRP A 110 -12.53 2.88 -4.52
C TRP A 110 -14.04 2.68 -4.69
N GLN A 111 -14.55 1.51 -4.32
CA GLN A 111 -15.98 1.17 -4.43
C GLN A 111 -16.87 2.14 -3.64
N ASN A 112 -16.44 2.53 -2.44
CA ASN A 112 -17.25 3.35 -1.54
C ASN A 112 -17.27 4.84 -1.92
N ASN A 113 -16.23 5.37 -2.56
CA ASN A 113 -16.08 6.82 -2.73
C ASN A 113 -15.91 7.29 -4.18
N ILE A 114 -15.46 6.41 -5.08
CA ILE A 114 -15.00 6.81 -6.42
C ILE A 114 -15.80 6.13 -7.52
N ASP A 115 -16.21 4.88 -7.33
CA ASP A 115 -16.77 4.02 -8.38
C ASP A 115 -17.94 4.64 -9.13
N ASP A 116 -18.79 5.42 -8.44
CA ASP A 116 -19.98 6.03 -9.00
C ASP A 116 -19.79 7.47 -9.50
N ILE A 117 -18.59 8.07 -9.36
CA ILE A 117 -18.34 9.48 -9.72
C ILE A 117 -18.70 9.76 -11.18
N CYS A 118 -18.47 8.80 -12.08
CA CYS A 118 -18.75 8.94 -13.52
C CYS A 118 -20.10 8.40 -13.96
N THR A 119 -20.89 7.82 -13.07
CA THR A 119 -22.20 7.25 -13.40
C THR A 119 -23.15 8.37 -13.84
N ASN A 120 -23.67 8.29 -15.06
CA ASN A 120 -24.52 9.30 -15.71
C ASN A 120 -23.86 10.70 -15.88
N LYS A 121 -22.52 10.79 -15.85
CA LYS A 121 -21.76 12.05 -15.98
C LYS A 121 -20.71 11.99 -17.08
N THR A 122 -21.11 11.57 -18.28
CA THR A 122 -20.21 11.30 -19.42
C THR A 122 -19.41 12.52 -19.88
N GLU A 123 -20.03 13.68 -20.02
CA GLU A 123 -19.35 14.92 -20.46
C GLU A 123 -18.35 15.41 -19.41
N PHE A 124 -18.78 15.45 -18.13
CA PHE A 124 -17.89 15.78 -17.02
C PHE A 124 -16.66 14.87 -16.96
N CYS A 125 -16.86 13.55 -17.04
CA CYS A 125 -15.75 12.61 -16.97
C CYS A 125 -14.85 12.63 -18.21
N HIS A 126 -15.37 13.02 -19.37
CA HIS A 126 -14.55 13.27 -20.55
C HIS A 126 -13.54 14.40 -20.29
N TYR A 127 -14.02 15.55 -19.83
CA TYR A 127 -13.16 16.70 -19.52
C TYR A 127 -12.22 16.42 -18.35
N LEU A 128 -12.70 15.75 -17.30
CA LEU A 128 -11.89 15.37 -16.15
C LEU A 128 -10.72 14.47 -16.56
N LYS A 129 -10.98 13.46 -17.41
CA LYS A 129 -9.94 12.58 -17.94
C LYS A 129 -8.92 13.35 -18.77
N GLN A 130 -9.36 14.23 -19.66
CA GLN A 130 -8.46 15.05 -20.47
C GLN A 130 -7.58 15.94 -19.60
N PHE A 131 -8.15 16.58 -18.60
CA PHE A 131 -7.42 17.41 -17.66
C PHE A 131 -6.32 16.62 -16.96
N PHE A 132 -6.63 15.45 -16.38
CA PHE A 132 -5.62 14.63 -15.71
C PHE A 132 -4.52 14.15 -16.66
N LEU A 133 -4.86 13.74 -17.89
CA LEU A 133 -3.86 13.30 -18.86
C LEU A 133 -2.89 14.42 -19.25
N ILE A 134 -3.40 15.63 -19.47
CA ILE A 134 -2.57 16.80 -19.80
C ILE A 134 -1.67 17.16 -18.61
N GLN A 135 -2.20 17.11 -17.39
CA GLN A 135 -1.43 17.44 -16.19
C GLN A 135 -0.36 16.40 -15.86
N LEU A 136 -0.62 15.12 -16.13
CA LEU A 136 0.37 14.06 -15.97
C LEU A 136 1.50 14.14 -17.00
N ASP A 137 1.21 14.60 -18.22
CA ASP A 137 2.24 14.83 -19.25
C ASP A 137 3.10 16.07 -18.97
N TRP A 138 2.54 17.04 -18.25
CA TRP A 138 3.24 18.26 -17.89
C TRP A 138 4.26 18.09 -16.75
N MET A 139 4.02 17.14 -15.85
CA MET A 139 4.90 16.84 -14.70
C MET A 139 6.09 15.97 -15.10
#